data_AF-A0A075LPR8-F1
#
_entry.id   AF-A0A075LPR8-F1
#
_cell.length_a   1.000
_cell.length_b   1.000
_cell.length_c   1.000
_cell.angle_alpha   90.00
_cell.angle_beta   90.00
_cell.angle_gamma   90.00
#
_symmetry.space_group_name_H-M   'P 1'
#
loop_
_entity.id
_entity.type
_entity.pdbx_description
1 polymer ?
#
loop_
_entity_poly.entity_id
_entity_poly.type
_entity_poly.pdbx_seq_one_letter_code
_entity_poly.pdbx_strand_id
1 'polypeptide(L)' 'MTRKTWMYLFIMLTGLSIGVYNNFTNIGTLLLMTVLIAAAVIMILFNLSVWLKNRSRKKQ' A
#
# COMPACT_ATOMS: atom_id res chain seq x y z
N MET A 1 2.86 -2.45 -16.19
CA MET A 1 1.54 -2.70 -15.54
C MET A 1 0.77 -1.40 -15.43
N THR A 2 -0.54 -1.42 -15.73
CA THR A 2 -1.38 -0.21 -15.69
C THR A 2 -1.77 0.16 -14.25
N ARG A 3 -2.09 1.44 -14.00
CA ARG A 3 -2.53 1.93 -12.67
C ARG A 3 -3.70 1.11 -12.08
N LYS A 4 -4.57 0.59 -12.96
CA LYS A 4 -5.69 -0.28 -12.58
C LYS A 4 -5.22 -1.63 -12.04
N THR A 5 -4.21 -2.23 -12.67
CA THR A 5 -3.60 -3.49 -12.23
C THR A 5 -3.04 -3.40 -10.81
N TRP A 6 -2.41 -2.27 -10.46
CA TRP A 6 -1.91 -2.02 -9.10
C TRP A 6 -3.03 -1.88 -8.06
N MET A 7 -4.16 -1.26 -8.40
CA MET A 7 -5.33 -1.21 -7.52
C MET A 7 -5.91 -2.60 -7.27
N TYR A 8 -6.08 -3.42 -8.31
CA TYR A 8 -6.60 -4.77 -8.15
C TYR A 8 -5.67 -5.65 -7.31
N LEU A 9 -4.35 -5.52 -7.51
CA LEU A 9 -3.36 -6.23 -6.72
C LEU A 9 -3.43 -5.83 -5.23
N PHE A 10 -3.57 -4.54 -4.94
CA PHE A 10 -3.73 -4.04 -3.58
C PHE A 10 -4.99 -4.60 -2.90
N ILE A 11 -6.13 -4.61 -3.61
CA ILE A 11 -7.39 -5.14 -3.08
C ILE A 11 -7.27 -6.65 -2.79
N MET A 12 -6.69 -7.43 -3.72
CA MET A 12 -6.46 -8.87 -3.52
C MET A 12 -5.56 -9.15 -2.30
N LEU A 13 -4.44 -8.43 -2.17
CA LEU A 13 -3.51 -8.58 -1.05
C LEU A 13 -4.16 -8.22 0.30
N THR A 14 -4.99 -7.19 0.32
CA THR A 14 -5.73 -6.77 1.52
C THR A 14 -6.73 -7.84 1.93
N GLY A 15 -7.54 -8.36 1.00
CA GLY A 15 -8.50 -9.44 1.28
C GLY A 15 -7.83 -10.73 1.76
N LEU A 16 -6.68 -11.09 1.17
CA LEU A 16 -5.89 -12.25 1.59
C LEU A 16 -5.31 -12.07 3.00
N SER A 17 -4.85 -10.86 3.33
CA SER A 17 -4.36 -10.53 4.68
C SER A 17 -5.46 -10.61 5.74
N ILE A 18 -6.68 -10.13 5.43
CA ILE A 18 -7.83 -10.22 6.33
C ILE A 18 -8.26 -11.68 6.54
N GLY A 19 -8.36 -12.47 5.48
CA GLY A 19 -8.75 -13.89 5.57
C GLY A 19 -7.74 -14.74 6.35
N VAL A 20 -6.45 -14.42 6.20
CA VAL A 20 -5.35 -15.07 6.95
C VAL A 20 -5.35 -14.63 8.42
N TYR A 21 -5.55 -13.35 8.72
CA TYR A 21 -5.66 -12.85 10.11
C TYR A 21 -6.82 -13.51 10.87
N ASN A 22 -7.97 -13.68 10.21
CA ASN A 22 -9.17 -14.23 10.86
C ASN A 22 -9.07 -15.74 11.15
N ASN A 23 -8.26 -16.49 10.38
CA ASN A 23 -8.06 -17.94 10.58
C ASN A 23 -6.79 -18.29 11.36
N PHE A 24 -5.78 -17.44 11.31
CA PHE A 24 -4.50 -17.63 11.97
C PHE A 24 -4.16 -16.35 12.74
N THR A 25 -4.74 -16.19 13.92
CA THR A 25 -4.36 -15.16 14.92
C THR A 25 -2.99 -15.49 15.48
N ASN A 26 -1.98 -15.43 14.61
CA ASN A 26 -0.64 -15.90 14.87
C ASN A 26 0.33 -14.74 14.66
N ILE A 27 1.41 -14.67 15.43
CA ILE A 27 2.33 -13.51 15.43
C ILE A 27 2.87 -13.21 14.02
N GLY A 28 3.03 -14.23 13.18
CA GLY A 28 3.44 -14.08 11.77
C GLY A 28 2.46 -13.29 10.89
N THR A 29 1.15 -13.41 11.11
CA THR A 29 0.13 -12.71 10.31
C THR A 29 0.02 -11.24 10.72
N LEU A 30 0.18 -10.96 12.02
CA LEU A 30 0.35 -9.60 12.57
C LEU A 30 1.61 -8.91 12.00
N LEU A 31 2.74 -9.62 11.94
CA LEU A 31 3.97 -9.12 11.31
C LEU A 31 3.76 -8.80 9.82
N LEU A 32 3.10 -9.70 9.09
CA LEU A 32 2.81 -9.50 7.67
C LEU A 32 1.93 -8.26 7.44
N MET A 33 0.87 -8.08 8.21
CA MET A 33 0.02 -6.88 8.16
C MET A 33 0.82 -5.61 8.45
N THR A 34 1.70 -5.64 9.45
CA THR A 34 2.53 -4.48 9.82
C THR A 34 3.45 -4.09 8.67
N VAL A 35 4.08 -5.05 8.01
CA VAL A 35 4.95 -4.82 6.84
C VAL A 35 4.15 -4.26 5.66
N LEU A 36 2.96 -4.81 5.38
CA LEU A 36 2.10 -4.33 4.29
C LEU A 36 1.62 -2.90 4.52
N ILE A 37 1.25 -2.56 5.76
CA ILE A 37 0.87 -1.19 6.14
C ILE A 37 2.05 -0.24 5.98
N ALA A 38 3.25 -0.62 6.45
CA ALA A 38 4.45 0.20 6.28
C ALA A 38 4.77 0.46 4.80
N ALA A 39 4.69 -0.56 3.96
CA ALA A 39 4.89 -0.43 2.51
C ALA A 39 3.85 0.50 1.86
N ALA A 40 2.58 0.40 2.26
CA ALA A 40 1.51 1.29 1.78
C ALA A 40 1.77 2.75 2.16
N VAL A 41 2.19 3.02 3.40
CA VAL A 41 2.52 4.37 3.87
C VAL A 41 3.69 4.96 3.08
N ILE A 42 4.75 4.19 2.84
CA ILE A 42 5.91 4.61 2.03
C ILE A 42 5.47 4.99 0.61
N MET A 43 4.64 4.15 -0.03
CA MET A 43 4.10 4.45 -1.36
C MET A 43 3.29 5.74 -1.39
N ILE A 44 2.45 5.99 -0.37
CA ILE A 44 1.65 7.21 -0.27
C ILE A 44 2.56 8.43 -0.14
N LEU A 45 3.54 8.40 0.78
CA LEU A 45 4.48 9.50 1.00
C LEU A 45 5.31 9.81 -0.25
N PHE A 46 5.76 8.78 -0.95
CA PHE A 46 6.51 8.95 -2.20
C PHE A 46 5.64 9.59 -3.29
N ASN A 47 4.42 9.10 -3.47
CA ASN A 47 3.48 9.65 -4.44
C ASN A 47 3.09 11.09 -4.11
N LEU A 48 2.94 11.42 -2.82
CA LEU A 48 2.66 12.78 -2.35
C LEU A 48 3.84 13.72 -2.61
N SER A 49 5.07 13.26 -2.37
CA SER A 49 6.30 14.01 -2.64
C SER A 49 6.48 14.30 -4.13
N VAL A 50 6.23 13.31 -4.99
CA VAL A 50 6.24 13.47 -6.45
C VAL A 50 5.15 14.46 -6.89
N TRP A 51 3.95 14.36 -6.32
CA TRP A 51 2.86 15.28 -6.63
C TRP A 51 3.17 16.73 -6.23
N LEU A 52 3.70 16.96 -5.02
CA LEU A 52 4.14 18.27 -4.54
C LEU A 52 5.24 18.87 -5.43
N LYS A 53 6.23 18.05 -5.81
CA LYS A 53 7.33 18.47 -6.70
C LYS A 53 6.82 18.87 -8.09
N ASN A 54 5.87 18.12 -8.65
CA ASN A 54 5.24 18.46 -9.93
C ASN A 54 4.36 19.71 -9.85
N ARG A 55 3.70 19.96 -8.70
CA ARG A 55 2.90 21.16 -8.48
C ARG A 55 3.77 22.42 -8.37
N SER A 56 4.94 22.30 -7.74
CA SER A 56 5.94 23.38 -7.66
C SER A 56 6.48 23.74 -9.06
N ARG A 57 6.81 22.74 -9.89
CA ARG A 57 7.29 22.96 -11.26
C ARG A 57 6.26 23.50 -12.25
N LYS A 58 4.95 23.35 -12.00
CA LYS A 58 3.87 23.91 -12.83
C LYS A 58 3.52 25.37 -12.51
N LYS A 59 4.07 25.93 -11.43
CA LYS A 59 3.88 27.34 -11.03
C LYS A 59 5.03 28.26 -11.48
N GLN A 60 6.13 27.71 -11.99
CA GLN A 60 7.10 28.43 -12.81
C GLN A 60 6.71 28.31 -14.27
#